data_AF-A0A9N9Z839-F1
#
_entry.id   AF-A0A9N9Z839-F1
#
_cell.length_a   1.000
_cell.length_b   1.000
_cell.length_c   1.000
_cell.angle_alpha   90.00
_cell.angle_beta   90.00
_cell.angle_gamma   90.00
#
_symmetry.space_group_name_H-M   'P 1'
#
loop_
_entity.id
_entity.type
_entity.pdbx_description
1 polymer ?
#
loop_
_entity_poly.entity_id
_entity_poly.type
_entity_poly.pdbx_seq_one_letter_code
_entity_poly.pdbx_strand_id
1 'polypeptide(L)'
;MGPTVAERCFAEKFVAPHWLPGGQAFWYRRQISDDKYRFIYVEIQSKNIRPAFDHEALAVALAEHVQKQIKIDPEALPFSWIELEDSHVRFRFGEQIWHFGSGKGLSKCSGTFTQGNLTLMRRQEPSADTAASRPVTVTFINNTRSRLFLNDVNHKGSVKPHTSISQGKTLFEKTYSGVSWRLEDAVSRQLRGVYRVPDKVHDTVIVDEVDVDEYLGKEGENPIGALLGKGDVAPAQEHQDDGGFVQLSEEDINTTPQISVRDGKLWLRDEQGIESQLIEANSSEESHCSDEILYLCPNKAFAVAWCFQQ
;
A
#
# COMPACT_ATOMS: atom_id res chain seq x y z
N MET A 1 24.14 -5.10 10.17
CA MET A 1 23.43 -6.13 10.97
C MET A 1 22.26 -6.63 10.14
N GLY A 2 22.08 -7.95 10.05
CA GLY A 2 20.90 -8.52 9.41
C GLY A 2 19.68 -8.40 10.31
N PRO A 3 18.45 -8.56 9.79
CA PRO A 3 17.25 -8.43 10.59
C PRO A 3 17.22 -9.52 11.67
N THR A 4 16.84 -9.12 12.88
CA THR A 4 16.62 -10.00 14.02
C THR A 4 15.53 -11.02 13.69
N VAL A 5 15.47 -12.12 14.45
CA VAL A 5 14.42 -13.13 14.32
C VAL A 5 13.03 -12.50 14.50
N ALA A 6 12.91 -11.52 15.42
CA ALA A 6 11.68 -10.78 15.66
C ALA A 6 11.21 -9.96 14.44
N GLU A 7 12.13 -9.26 13.76
CA GLU A 7 11.80 -8.48 12.56
C GLU A 7 11.34 -9.35 11.39
N ARG A 8 11.88 -10.58 11.26
CA ARG A 8 11.42 -11.54 10.24
C ARG A 8 10.03 -12.08 10.56
N CYS A 9 9.80 -12.51 11.79
CA CYS A 9 8.48 -12.98 12.21
C CYS A 9 7.41 -11.90 12.06
N PHE A 10 7.76 -10.64 12.35
CA PHE A 10 6.87 -9.51 12.12
C PHE A 10 6.52 -9.38 10.63
N ALA A 11 7.51 -9.27 9.73
CA ALA A 11 7.26 -9.08 8.30
C ALA A 11 6.51 -10.26 7.63
N GLU A 12 6.70 -11.49 8.08
CA GLU A 12 6.02 -12.69 7.53
C GLU A 12 4.55 -12.81 7.94
N LYS A 13 4.20 -12.20 9.08
CA LYS A 13 2.88 -12.31 9.69
C LYS A 13 2.07 -11.02 9.56
N PHE A 14 2.73 -9.88 9.31
CA PHE A 14 2.09 -8.58 9.14
C PHE A 14 1.09 -8.58 7.97
N VAL A 15 -0.03 -7.89 8.19
CA VAL A 15 -1.10 -7.73 7.20
C VAL A 15 -1.29 -6.24 6.93
N ALA A 16 -0.88 -5.80 5.74
CA ALA A 16 -1.22 -4.49 5.19
C ALA A 16 -2.42 -4.64 4.23
N PRO A 17 -3.67 -4.50 4.70
CA PRO A 17 -4.85 -4.71 3.86
C PRO A 17 -5.03 -3.60 2.83
N HIS A 18 -5.25 -4.01 1.60
CA HIS A 18 -5.77 -3.20 0.50
C HIS A 18 -7.25 -3.50 0.33
N TRP A 19 -8.09 -2.68 0.97
CA TRP A 19 -9.53 -2.82 0.95
C TRP A 19 -10.11 -2.66 -0.46
N LEU A 20 -10.99 -3.59 -0.83
CA LEU A 20 -11.79 -3.47 -2.05
C LEU A 20 -12.96 -2.48 -1.83
N PRO A 21 -13.53 -1.94 -2.93
CA PRO A 21 -14.76 -1.16 -2.84
C PRO A 21 -15.84 -1.89 -2.03
N GLY A 22 -16.53 -1.16 -1.15
CA GLY A 22 -17.55 -1.71 -0.25
C GLY A 22 -17.01 -2.30 1.07
N GLY A 23 -15.71 -2.46 1.23
CA GLY A 23 -15.09 -2.80 2.53
C GLY A 23 -15.38 -4.21 3.07
N GLN A 24 -15.95 -5.09 2.25
CA GLN A 24 -16.28 -6.49 2.64
C GLN A 24 -15.15 -7.49 2.35
N ALA A 25 -14.11 -7.04 1.65
CA ALA A 25 -12.95 -7.85 1.31
C ALA A 25 -11.72 -6.97 1.15
N PHE A 26 -10.55 -7.57 1.28
CA PHE A 26 -9.27 -6.94 1.01
C PHE A 26 -8.28 -7.95 0.45
N TRP A 27 -7.23 -7.45 -0.21
CA TRP A 27 -6.05 -8.25 -0.51
C TRP A 27 -4.85 -7.71 0.25
N TYR A 28 -3.84 -8.55 0.48
CA TYR A 28 -2.56 -8.09 1.03
C TYR A 28 -1.41 -8.90 0.43
N ARG A 29 -0.23 -8.26 0.36
CA ARG A 29 1.02 -8.92 -0.03
C ARG A 29 1.68 -9.50 1.22
N ARG A 30 1.84 -10.82 1.25
CA ARG A 30 2.49 -11.54 2.36
C ARG A 30 3.91 -11.91 1.99
N GLN A 31 4.89 -11.46 2.77
CA GLN A 31 6.28 -11.88 2.62
C GLN A 31 6.46 -13.34 3.12
N ILE A 32 7.17 -14.16 2.36
CA ILE A 32 7.51 -15.56 2.69
C ILE A 32 9.00 -15.70 3.00
N SER A 33 9.85 -15.08 2.19
CA SER A 33 11.30 -14.96 2.38
C SER A 33 11.76 -13.63 1.80
N ASP A 34 13.06 -13.33 1.80
CA ASP A 34 13.64 -12.05 1.33
C ASP A 34 13.15 -11.58 -0.05
N ASP A 35 12.88 -12.51 -0.95
CA ASP A 35 12.53 -12.30 -2.35
C ASP A 35 11.18 -12.94 -2.73
N LYS A 36 10.54 -13.66 -1.80
CA LYS A 36 9.30 -14.39 -2.06
C LYS A 36 8.11 -13.80 -1.33
N TYR A 37 6.99 -13.77 -2.02
CA TYR A 37 5.71 -13.28 -1.53
C TYR A 37 4.53 -13.93 -2.25
N ARG A 38 3.35 -13.81 -1.63
CA ARG A 38 2.08 -14.21 -2.24
C ARG A 38 1.05 -13.11 -2.05
N PHE A 39 0.11 -13.01 -2.98
CA PHE A 39 -1.07 -12.17 -2.83
C PHE A 39 -2.19 -12.99 -2.23
N ILE A 40 -2.69 -12.54 -1.08
CA ILE A 40 -3.75 -13.21 -0.34
C ILE A 40 -4.99 -12.35 -0.42
N TYR A 41 -6.13 -12.97 -0.68
CA TYR A 41 -7.45 -12.37 -0.63
C TYR A 41 -8.19 -12.85 0.60
N VAL A 42 -8.88 -11.92 1.26
CA VAL A 42 -9.69 -12.16 2.44
C VAL A 42 -11.08 -11.59 2.19
N GLU A 43 -12.09 -12.44 2.28
CA GLU A 43 -13.49 -12.04 2.33
C GLU A 43 -13.97 -12.14 3.77
N ILE A 44 -14.47 -11.01 4.31
CA ILE A 44 -14.71 -10.86 5.74
C ILE A 44 -15.90 -11.72 6.19
N GLN A 45 -17.04 -11.61 5.49
CA GLN A 45 -18.29 -12.25 5.92
C GLN A 45 -18.22 -13.78 5.89
N SER A 46 -17.65 -14.34 4.82
CA SER A 46 -17.50 -15.78 4.64
C SER A 46 -16.28 -16.35 5.38
N LYS A 47 -15.43 -15.48 5.95
CA LYS A 47 -14.12 -15.82 6.53
C LYS A 47 -13.23 -16.60 5.56
N ASN A 48 -13.39 -16.35 4.26
CA ASN A 48 -12.65 -17.04 3.22
C ASN A 48 -11.29 -16.37 3.02
N ILE A 49 -10.22 -17.14 3.26
CA ILE A 49 -8.84 -16.74 3.02
C ILE A 49 -8.28 -17.64 1.92
N ARG A 50 -7.89 -17.04 0.80
CA ARG A 50 -7.40 -17.77 -0.37
C ARG A 50 -6.32 -16.98 -1.11
N PRO A 51 -5.54 -17.60 -2.01
CA PRO A 51 -4.78 -16.85 -3.00
C PRO A 51 -5.69 -15.86 -3.74
N ALA A 52 -5.19 -14.65 -3.97
CA ALA A 52 -5.94 -13.63 -4.69
C ALA A 52 -6.28 -14.06 -6.12
N PHE A 53 -5.37 -14.81 -6.73
CA PHE A 53 -5.47 -15.45 -8.05
C PHE A 53 -4.59 -16.71 -8.08
N ASP A 54 -4.66 -17.49 -9.16
CA ASP A 54 -3.80 -18.66 -9.37
C ASP A 54 -2.37 -18.20 -9.75
N HIS A 55 -1.49 -18.13 -8.76
CA HIS A 55 -0.11 -17.67 -8.94
C HIS A 55 0.68 -18.59 -9.89
N GLU A 56 0.43 -19.89 -9.88
CA GLU A 56 1.12 -20.86 -10.75
C GLU A 56 0.72 -20.68 -12.20
N ALA A 57 -0.59 -20.61 -12.46
CA ALA A 57 -1.09 -20.40 -13.80
C ALA A 57 -0.66 -19.03 -14.36
N LEU A 58 -0.63 -17.98 -13.54
CA LEU A 58 -0.15 -16.68 -13.98
C LEU A 58 1.35 -16.70 -14.29
N ALA A 59 2.17 -17.35 -13.46
CA ALA A 59 3.60 -17.46 -13.71
C ALA A 59 3.89 -18.19 -15.04
N VAL A 60 3.14 -19.24 -15.34
CA VAL A 60 3.21 -19.95 -16.63
C VAL A 60 2.82 -19.04 -17.78
N ALA A 61 1.65 -18.41 -17.71
CA ALA A 61 1.16 -17.54 -18.77
C ALA A 61 2.11 -16.36 -19.03
N LEU A 62 2.66 -15.75 -17.97
CA LEU A 62 3.60 -14.65 -18.08
C LEU A 62 4.94 -15.10 -18.70
N ALA A 63 5.43 -16.30 -18.37
CA ALA A 63 6.65 -16.86 -18.96
C ALA A 63 6.50 -17.12 -20.47
N GLU A 64 5.33 -17.58 -20.90
CA GLU A 64 5.01 -17.76 -22.33
C GLU A 64 5.03 -16.42 -23.09
N HIS A 65 4.51 -15.36 -22.46
CA HIS A 65 4.45 -14.02 -23.06
C HIS A 65 5.81 -13.31 -23.17
N VAL A 66 6.75 -13.57 -22.25
CA VAL A 66 8.07 -12.91 -22.22
C VAL A 66 9.03 -13.42 -23.32
N GLN A 67 8.59 -14.35 -24.18
CA GLN A 67 9.36 -14.89 -25.31
C GLN A 67 10.84 -15.10 -24.98
N LYS A 68 11.13 -15.95 -23.99
CA LYS A 68 12.42 -16.62 -23.74
C LYS A 68 12.28 -17.45 -22.47
N GLN A 69 13.06 -18.52 -22.40
CA GLN A 69 13.20 -19.59 -21.39
C GLN A 69 13.40 -19.14 -19.91
N ILE A 70 12.75 -18.06 -19.48
CA ILE A 70 12.82 -17.52 -18.13
C ILE A 70 11.69 -18.17 -17.34
N LYS A 71 12.07 -19.03 -16.40
CA LYS A 71 11.14 -19.56 -15.41
C LYS A 71 10.74 -18.42 -14.48
N ILE A 72 9.44 -18.12 -14.41
CA ILE A 72 8.89 -17.21 -13.42
C ILE A 72 8.49 -18.02 -12.21
N ASP A 73 9.01 -17.66 -11.03
CA ASP A 73 8.59 -18.29 -9.77
C ASP A 73 7.21 -17.72 -9.37
N PRO A 74 6.19 -18.56 -9.14
CA PRO A 74 4.88 -18.11 -8.68
C PRO A 74 4.91 -17.38 -7.33
N GLU A 75 5.97 -17.55 -6.54
CA GLU A 75 6.19 -16.84 -5.29
C GLU A 75 7.07 -15.60 -5.46
N ALA A 76 7.53 -15.28 -6.66
CA ALA A 76 8.31 -14.08 -6.94
C ALA A 76 7.83 -13.42 -8.25
N LEU A 77 6.51 -13.28 -8.38
CA LEU A 77 5.87 -12.63 -9.52
C LEU A 77 6.42 -11.21 -9.70
N PRO A 78 6.77 -10.76 -10.92
CA PRO A 78 7.54 -9.53 -11.16
C PRO A 78 6.71 -8.23 -11.04
N PHE A 79 5.88 -8.14 -10.02
CA PHE A 79 5.06 -6.98 -9.65
C PHE A 79 4.68 -7.08 -8.18
N SER A 80 4.44 -5.94 -7.52
CA SER A 80 4.08 -5.90 -6.09
C SER A 80 2.71 -5.30 -5.81
N TRP A 81 1.97 -4.95 -6.85
CA TRP A 81 0.63 -4.38 -6.76
C TRP A 81 -0.34 -5.09 -7.69
N ILE A 82 -1.56 -5.25 -7.21
CA ILE A 82 -2.67 -5.81 -7.98
C ILE A 82 -3.93 -4.97 -7.81
N GLU A 83 -4.75 -4.94 -8.85
CA GLU A 83 -6.15 -4.55 -8.76
C GLU A 83 -6.99 -5.81 -8.96
N LEU A 84 -7.90 -6.09 -8.03
CA LEU A 84 -8.85 -7.21 -8.16
C LEU A 84 -10.16 -6.68 -8.71
N GLU A 85 -10.61 -7.31 -9.79
CA GLU A 85 -11.93 -7.13 -10.39
C GLU A 85 -12.67 -8.48 -10.33
N ASP A 86 -13.99 -8.49 -10.51
CA ASP A 86 -14.90 -9.63 -10.22
C ASP A 86 -14.34 -11.02 -10.54
N SER A 87 -13.67 -11.17 -11.68
CA SER A 87 -13.12 -12.45 -12.16
C SER A 87 -11.68 -12.38 -12.69
N HIS A 88 -11.04 -11.23 -12.56
CA HIS A 88 -9.72 -10.97 -13.14
C HIS A 88 -8.83 -10.20 -12.16
N VAL A 89 -7.54 -10.48 -12.20
CA VAL A 89 -6.51 -9.65 -11.58
C VAL A 89 -5.86 -8.78 -12.65
N ARG A 90 -5.67 -7.50 -12.34
CA ARG A 90 -4.87 -6.59 -13.14
C ARG A 90 -3.57 -6.26 -12.43
N PHE A 91 -2.50 -6.18 -13.20
CA PHE A 91 -1.16 -5.85 -12.69
C PHE A 91 -0.33 -5.19 -13.78
N ARG A 92 0.67 -4.40 -13.36
CA ARG A 92 1.66 -3.84 -14.27
C ARG A 92 2.85 -4.78 -14.37
N PHE A 93 3.29 -5.06 -15.59
CA PHE A 93 4.54 -5.76 -15.85
C PHE A 93 5.22 -5.16 -17.08
N GLY A 94 6.44 -4.66 -16.88
CA GLY A 94 7.06 -3.72 -17.82
C GLY A 94 6.21 -2.46 -17.98
N GLU A 95 6.10 -1.97 -19.20
CA GLU A 95 5.27 -0.79 -19.54
C GLU A 95 3.79 -1.14 -19.77
N GLN A 96 3.42 -2.41 -19.61
CA GLN A 96 2.11 -2.93 -19.98
C GLN A 96 1.28 -3.20 -18.73
N ILE A 97 -0.02 -2.94 -18.82
CA ILE A 97 -0.99 -3.40 -17.84
C ILE A 97 -1.61 -4.68 -18.39
N TRP A 98 -1.60 -5.71 -17.58
CA TRP A 98 -2.08 -7.04 -17.94
C TRP A 98 -3.33 -7.36 -17.16
N HIS A 99 -4.22 -8.13 -17.76
CA HIS A 99 -5.28 -8.83 -17.05
C HIS A 99 -5.01 -10.33 -17.00
N PHE A 100 -5.48 -11.02 -15.98
CA PHE A 100 -5.43 -12.48 -15.88
C PHE A 100 -6.68 -12.99 -15.18
N GLY A 101 -7.39 -13.94 -15.82
CA GLY A 101 -8.70 -14.39 -15.38
C GLY A 101 -8.87 -15.90 -15.28
N SER A 102 -10.08 -16.32 -14.92
CA SER A 102 -10.47 -17.72 -14.71
C SER A 102 -10.21 -18.66 -15.90
N GLY A 103 -10.14 -18.13 -17.13
CA GLY A 103 -9.74 -18.88 -18.33
C GLY A 103 -8.23 -19.08 -18.50
N LYS A 104 -7.41 -18.68 -17.51
CA LYS A 104 -5.93 -18.66 -17.56
C LYS A 104 -5.35 -17.84 -18.72
N GLY A 105 -6.17 -17.03 -19.37
CA GLY A 105 -5.73 -16.11 -20.42
C GLY A 105 -5.01 -14.92 -19.82
N LEU A 106 -3.84 -14.61 -20.37
CA LEU A 106 -3.09 -13.39 -20.11
C LEU A 106 -3.24 -12.47 -21.32
N SER A 107 -3.61 -11.22 -21.07
CA SER A 107 -3.88 -10.26 -22.14
C SER A 107 -3.51 -8.86 -21.69
N LYS A 108 -3.20 -8.01 -22.67
CA LYS A 108 -2.95 -6.59 -22.44
C LYS A 108 -4.28 -5.88 -22.26
N CYS A 109 -4.33 -4.94 -21.33
CA CYS A 109 -5.48 -4.07 -21.17
C CYS A 109 -5.03 -2.60 -21.20
N SER A 110 -5.87 -1.77 -21.80
CA SER A 110 -5.74 -0.32 -21.74
C SER A 110 -6.62 0.21 -20.62
N GLY A 111 -6.25 1.35 -20.06
CA GLY A 111 -7.01 2.03 -19.01
C GLY A 111 -6.12 2.46 -17.86
N THR A 112 -6.71 3.18 -16.92
CA THR A 112 -6.01 3.64 -15.72
C THR A 112 -5.69 2.43 -14.84
N PHE A 113 -4.43 2.31 -14.42
CA PHE A 113 -3.99 1.36 -13.39
C PHE A 113 -3.32 2.17 -12.30
N THR A 114 -4.02 2.29 -11.19
CA THR A 114 -3.59 3.04 -10.03
C THR A 114 -2.76 2.10 -9.17
N GLN A 115 -1.50 1.88 -9.58
CA GLN A 115 -0.49 1.31 -8.69
C GLN A 115 -0.42 2.25 -7.48
N GLY A 116 -0.62 1.71 -6.28
CA GLY A 116 -0.93 2.48 -5.05
C GLY A 116 -0.14 3.78 -4.94
N ASN A 117 -0.79 4.85 -4.44
CA ASN A 117 -0.43 6.29 -4.47
C ASN A 117 1.05 6.68 -4.61
N LEU A 118 1.70 6.26 -5.68
CA LEU A 118 3.08 6.59 -5.98
C LEU A 118 3.12 7.99 -6.57
N THR A 119 3.12 8.98 -5.69
CA THR A 119 3.59 10.31 -6.05
C THR A 119 5.06 10.40 -5.65
N LEU A 120 5.92 9.72 -6.43
CA LEU A 120 7.35 9.95 -6.34
C LEU A 120 7.64 11.32 -6.95
N MET A 121 7.99 12.26 -6.08
CA MET A 121 8.34 13.61 -6.47
C MET A 121 9.82 13.66 -6.84
N ARG A 122 10.13 14.45 -7.88
CA ARG A 122 11.51 14.76 -8.27
C ARG A 122 12.16 15.78 -7.38
N ARG A 123 11.38 16.77 -6.96
CA ARG A 123 11.87 17.86 -6.13
C ARG A 123 11.88 17.41 -4.68
N GLN A 124 13.00 17.68 -4.02
CA GLN A 124 13.06 17.59 -2.58
C GLN A 124 12.04 18.57 -1.98
N GLU A 125 11.05 18.02 -1.30
CA GLU A 125 10.07 18.78 -0.55
C GLU A 125 10.41 18.70 0.94
N PRO A 126 10.61 19.83 1.62
CA PRO A 126 10.67 19.85 3.08
C PRO A 126 9.39 19.23 3.67
N SER A 127 9.53 18.59 4.84
CA SER A 127 8.34 18.20 5.61
C SER A 127 7.47 19.42 5.92
N ALA A 128 6.15 19.22 5.96
CA ALA A 128 5.22 20.22 6.51
C ALA A 128 5.50 20.45 8.00
N ASP A 129 4.93 21.53 8.54
CA ASP A 129 4.71 21.60 9.99
C ASP A 129 3.69 20.53 10.39
N THR A 130 4.13 19.59 11.23
CA THR A 130 3.38 18.39 11.61
C THR A 130 2.69 18.52 12.98
N ALA A 131 2.69 19.71 13.60
CA ALA A 131 2.18 19.91 14.97
C ALA A 131 0.73 19.43 15.20
N ALA A 132 -0.11 19.41 14.15
CA ALA A 132 -1.49 18.89 14.19
C ALA A 132 -1.74 17.78 13.15
N SER A 133 -0.67 17.14 12.66
CA SER A 133 -0.75 16.13 11.61
C SER A 133 -1.24 14.78 12.13
N ARG A 134 -1.99 14.04 11.31
CA ARG A 134 -2.44 12.70 11.69
C ARG A 134 -1.28 11.69 11.64
N PRO A 135 -1.28 10.66 12.50
CA PRO A 135 -0.44 9.47 12.32
C PRO A 135 -0.80 8.72 11.04
N VAL A 136 0.21 8.17 10.37
CA VAL A 136 0.08 7.39 9.13
C VAL A 136 1.05 6.21 9.20
N THR A 137 0.59 5.03 8.82
CA THR A 137 1.47 3.87 8.66
C THR A 137 1.76 3.65 7.17
N VAL A 138 3.03 3.74 6.79
CA VAL A 138 3.50 3.62 5.42
C VAL A 138 4.19 2.29 5.21
N THR A 139 3.77 1.55 4.18
CA THR A 139 4.39 0.29 3.74
C THR A 139 5.32 0.56 2.57
N PHE A 140 6.63 0.53 2.80
CA PHE A 140 7.63 0.66 1.75
C PHE A 140 8.04 -0.70 1.20
N ILE A 141 8.05 -0.86 -0.12
CA ILE A 141 8.47 -2.08 -0.82
C ILE A 141 9.65 -1.73 -1.72
N ASN A 142 10.81 -2.34 -1.45
CA ASN A 142 12.01 -2.18 -2.27
C ASN A 142 12.06 -3.26 -3.36
N ASN A 143 11.70 -2.89 -4.59
CA ASN A 143 11.85 -3.73 -5.79
C ASN A 143 13.13 -3.43 -6.58
N THR A 144 13.98 -2.54 -6.06
CA THR A 144 15.28 -2.25 -6.67
C THR A 144 16.27 -3.37 -6.42
N ARG A 145 17.35 -3.41 -7.21
CA ARG A 145 18.44 -4.38 -7.10
C ARG A 145 19.43 -4.05 -6.00
N SER A 146 19.27 -2.89 -5.35
CA SER A 146 20.16 -2.42 -4.31
C SER A 146 19.41 -2.20 -3.00
N ARG A 147 20.17 -1.99 -1.93
CA ARG A 147 19.59 -1.49 -0.68
C ARG A 147 19.14 -0.04 -0.92
N LEU A 148 17.98 0.30 -0.41
CA LEU A 148 17.44 1.67 -0.42
C LEU A 148 17.66 2.32 0.95
N PHE A 149 18.24 3.53 0.97
CA PHE A 149 18.21 4.39 2.14
C PHE A 149 16.93 5.21 2.15
N LEU A 150 16.24 5.18 3.28
CA LEU A 150 15.14 6.08 3.59
C LEU A 150 15.68 7.15 4.53
N ASN A 151 15.63 8.40 4.07
CA ASN A 151 16.15 9.54 4.80
C ASN A 151 15.01 10.52 5.10
N ASP A 152 14.95 11.01 6.33
CA ASP A 152 14.03 12.08 6.72
C ASP A 152 14.43 13.39 6.05
N VAL A 153 13.46 14.11 5.51
CA VAL A 153 13.64 15.50 5.06
C VAL A 153 12.96 16.42 6.06
N ASN A 154 13.72 17.21 6.82
CA ASN A 154 13.15 18.10 7.82
C ASN A 154 12.41 19.31 7.20
N HIS A 155 11.78 20.15 8.03
CA HIS A 155 11.06 21.36 7.59
C HIS A 155 11.94 22.43 6.91
N LYS A 156 13.27 22.35 7.05
CA LYS A 156 14.25 23.20 6.34
C LYS A 156 14.79 22.55 5.07
N GLY A 157 14.32 21.35 4.72
CA GLY A 157 14.82 20.56 3.60
C GLY A 157 16.16 19.86 3.87
N SER A 158 16.69 19.86 5.10
CA SER A 158 17.90 19.08 5.39
C SER A 158 17.57 17.60 5.51
N VAL A 159 18.43 16.77 4.94
CA VAL A 159 18.28 15.32 4.87
C VAL A 159 19.03 14.66 6.02
N LYS A 160 18.37 13.76 6.76
CA LYS A 160 18.98 12.97 7.83
C LYS A 160 18.76 11.47 7.56
N PRO A 161 19.81 10.63 7.67
CA PRO A 161 19.62 9.18 7.59
C PRO A 161 18.68 8.68 8.68
N HIS A 162 17.68 7.90 8.28
CA HIS A 162 16.75 7.25 9.20
C HIS A 162 16.97 5.74 9.21
N THR A 163 16.76 5.08 8.06
CA THR A 163 16.84 3.63 7.96
C THR A 163 17.18 3.14 6.54
N SER A 164 17.16 1.83 6.33
CA SER A 164 17.37 1.22 5.02
C SER A 164 16.53 -0.03 4.81
N ILE A 165 16.17 -0.28 3.55
CA ILE A 165 15.41 -1.45 3.12
C ILE A 165 16.29 -2.27 2.18
N SER A 166 16.58 -3.52 2.52
CA SER A 166 17.28 -4.43 1.60
C SER A 166 16.44 -4.74 0.36
N GLN A 167 17.07 -5.14 -0.73
CA GLN A 167 16.39 -5.59 -1.95
C GLN A 167 15.30 -6.63 -1.63
N GLY A 168 14.14 -6.50 -2.27
CA GLY A 168 12.99 -7.41 -2.16
C GLY A 168 12.19 -7.29 -0.85
N LYS A 169 12.69 -6.49 0.11
CA LYS A 169 12.09 -6.36 1.44
C LYS A 169 10.99 -5.32 1.49
N THR A 170 10.10 -5.55 2.44
CA THR A 170 9.08 -4.60 2.89
C THR A 170 9.47 -4.05 4.25
N LEU A 171 9.31 -2.74 4.41
CA LEU A 171 9.45 -2.03 5.67
C LEU A 171 8.13 -1.33 5.99
N PHE A 172 7.75 -1.38 7.27
CA PHE A 172 6.60 -0.67 7.79
C PHE A 172 7.10 0.47 8.66
N GLU A 173 6.70 1.70 8.36
CA GLU A 173 7.09 2.89 9.10
C GLU A 173 5.86 3.64 9.58
N LYS A 174 5.80 3.89 10.88
CA LYS A 174 4.83 4.81 11.46
C LYS A 174 5.40 6.22 11.40
N THR A 175 4.64 7.12 10.83
CA THR A 175 5.03 8.50 10.61
C THR A 175 3.80 9.40 10.70
N TYR A 176 3.90 10.63 10.24
CA TYR A 176 2.80 11.59 10.24
C TYR A 176 2.60 12.17 8.85
N SER A 177 1.35 12.49 8.54
CA SER A 177 0.99 13.18 7.29
C SER A 177 1.84 14.45 7.11
N GLY A 178 2.26 14.70 5.87
CA GLY A 178 3.09 15.84 5.51
C GLY A 178 4.60 15.66 5.76
N VAL A 179 5.03 14.59 6.43
CA VAL A 179 6.46 14.20 6.48
C VAL A 179 6.96 13.85 5.08
N SER A 180 8.17 14.26 4.77
CA SER A 180 8.82 13.96 3.50
C SER A 180 10.01 13.03 3.69
N TRP A 181 10.06 11.99 2.85
CA TRP A 181 11.10 10.97 2.80
C TRP A 181 11.89 11.08 1.51
N ARG A 182 13.21 11.01 1.59
CA ARG A 182 14.12 10.95 0.44
C ARG A 182 14.70 9.56 0.31
N LEU A 183 14.39 8.90 -0.80
CA LEU A 183 14.77 7.52 -1.09
C LEU A 183 15.97 7.48 -2.03
N GLU A 184 17.07 6.88 -1.59
CA GLU A 184 18.32 6.82 -2.34
C GLU A 184 18.86 5.40 -2.45
N ASP A 185 19.51 5.12 -3.58
CA ASP A 185 20.34 3.92 -3.72
C ASP A 185 21.49 3.95 -2.69
N ALA A 186 21.65 2.87 -1.93
CA ALA A 186 22.64 2.84 -0.85
C ALA A 186 24.09 2.80 -1.35
N VAL A 187 24.31 2.39 -2.60
CA VAL A 187 25.65 2.28 -3.20
C VAL A 187 25.94 3.51 -4.05
N SER A 188 25.09 3.79 -5.04
CA SER A 188 25.33 4.89 -5.99
C SER A 188 24.96 6.26 -5.43
N ARG A 189 24.17 6.31 -4.33
CA ARG A 189 23.54 7.53 -3.81
C ARG A 189 22.60 8.21 -4.81
N GLN A 190 22.24 7.53 -5.91
CA GLN A 190 21.26 8.05 -6.87
C GLN A 190 19.90 8.22 -6.18
N LEU A 191 19.24 9.35 -6.43
CA LEU A 191 17.88 9.59 -5.97
C LEU A 191 16.92 8.65 -6.71
N ARG A 192 16.19 7.83 -5.95
CA ARG A 192 15.10 6.96 -6.44
C ARG A 192 13.73 7.61 -6.27
N GLY A 193 13.65 8.69 -5.52
CA GLY A 193 12.51 9.59 -5.47
C GLY A 193 12.32 10.24 -4.11
N VAL A 194 11.36 11.14 -4.04
CA VAL A 194 10.93 11.79 -2.80
C VAL A 194 9.46 11.44 -2.58
N TYR A 195 9.13 10.97 -1.39
CA TYR A 195 7.78 10.60 -1.02
C TYR A 195 7.29 11.53 0.08
N ARG A 196 6.13 12.15 -0.13
CA ARG A 196 5.45 12.92 0.92
C ARG A 196 4.29 12.10 1.44
N VAL A 197 4.28 11.88 2.75
CA VAL A 197 3.25 11.12 3.43
C VAL A 197 1.92 11.84 3.21
N PRO A 198 0.95 11.22 2.52
CA PRO A 198 -0.32 11.86 2.27
C PRO A 198 -1.10 11.94 3.57
N ASP A 199 -2.11 12.78 3.55
CA ASP A 199 -3.12 12.81 4.59
C ASP A 199 -4.03 11.58 4.38
N LYS A 200 -3.57 10.38 4.80
CA LYS A 200 -4.26 9.07 4.80
C LYS A 200 -3.96 8.30 6.09
N VAL A 201 -4.75 7.28 6.45
CA VAL A 201 -4.45 6.45 7.65
C VAL A 201 -3.31 5.47 7.35
N HIS A 202 -3.27 4.95 6.12
CA HIS A 202 -2.26 4.02 5.63
C HIS A 202 -1.92 4.35 4.17
N ASP A 203 -0.69 4.04 3.78
CA ASP A 203 -0.27 4.15 2.38
C ASP A 203 0.81 3.13 2.04
N THR A 204 1.00 2.86 0.74
CA THR A 204 2.00 1.91 0.25
C THR A 204 2.84 2.54 -0.85
N VAL A 205 4.16 2.46 -0.69
CA VAL A 205 5.16 3.02 -1.59
C VAL A 205 5.99 1.86 -2.15
N ILE A 206 5.85 1.60 -3.45
CA ILE A 206 6.69 0.63 -4.18
C ILE A 206 7.78 1.38 -4.93
N VAL A 207 9.04 1.04 -4.67
CA VAL A 207 10.20 1.63 -5.35
C VAL A 207 10.76 0.60 -6.32
N ASP A 208 10.51 0.80 -7.61
CA ASP A 208 10.95 -0.09 -8.68
C ASP A 208 12.32 0.34 -9.25
N GLU A 209 12.96 -0.56 -10.02
CA GLU A 209 14.23 -0.33 -10.73
C GLU A 209 14.03 0.56 -11.99
N VAL A 210 13.33 1.67 -11.83
CA VAL A 210 13.10 2.64 -12.91
C VAL A 210 13.92 3.90 -12.61
N ASP A 211 14.60 4.44 -13.62
CA ASP A 211 15.22 5.74 -13.47
C ASP A 211 14.11 6.80 -13.35
N VAL A 212 14.12 7.58 -12.26
CA VAL A 212 13.12 8.62 -12.00
C VAL A 212 13.08 9.64 -13.15
N ASP A 213 14.21 9.86 -13.80
CA ASP A 213 14.33 10.74 -14.96
C ASP A 213 13.69 10.14 -16.23
N GLU A 214 13.65 8.82 -16.36
CA GLU A 214 12.94 8.09 -17.42
C GLU A 214 11.44 8.07 -17.16
N TYR A 215 11.02 7.89 -15.90
CA TYR A 215 9.60 7.79 -15.52
C TYR A 215 8.84 9.13 -15.54
N LEU A 216 9.51 10.24 -15.23
CA LEU A 216 8.86 11.55 -15.12
C LEU A 216 9.14 12.46 -16.33
N GLY A 217 9.93 12.02 -17.33
CA GLY A 217 10.33 12.83 -18.49
C GLY A 217 11.34 13.94 -18.13
N LYS A 218 11.95 14.63 -19.08
CA LYS A 218 12.87 15.75 -18.77
C LYS A 218 12.12 16.96 -18.21
N GLU A 219 12.79 17.83 -17.44
CA GLU A 219 12.17 19.04 -16.89
C GLU A 219 11.40 19.83 -17.96
N GLY A 220 10.10 20.04 -17.73
CA GLY A 220 9.21 20.79 -18.63
C GLY A 220 8.14 19.95 -19.35
N GLU A 221 8.20 18.63 -19.30
CA GLU A 221 7.13 17.77 -19.80
C GLU A 221 6.26 17.29 -18.64
N ASN A 222 5.00 17.72 -18.61
CA ASN A 222 3.98 17.23 -17.69
C ASN A 222 3.39 15.93 -18.28
N PRO A 223 3.71 14.72 -17.79
CA PRO A 223 3.26 13.47 -18.41
C PRO A 223 1.74 13.30 -18.32
N ILE A 224 1.08 13.95 -17.35
CA ILE A 224 -0.38 13.97 -17.22
C ILE A 224 -1.01 14.80 -18.36
N GLY A 225 -0.33 15.85 -18.83
CA GLY A 225 -0.78 16.68 -19.94
C GLY A 225 -0.62 16.03 -21.32
N ALA A 226 0.26 15.04 -21.47
CA ALA A 226 0.49 14.35 -22.74
C ALA A 226 -0.46 13.15 -22.97
N LEU A 227 -1.04 12.60 -21.91
CA LEU A 227 -2.06 11.52 -21.95
C LEU A 227 -3.47 12.03 -22.29
N LEU A 228 -3.69 13.33 -22.18
CA LEU A 228 -4.89 14.01 -22.70
C LEU A 228 -4.52 14.63 -24.04
N GLY A 229 -4.79 13.91 -25.13
CA GLY A 229 -4.59 14.44 -26.48
C GLY A 229 -5.24 15.81 -26.65
N LYS A 230 -4.62 16.67 -27.47
CA LYS A 230 -5.19 17.96 -27.92
C LYS A 230 -6.48 17.71 -28.72
N GLY A 231 -7.56 17.36 -28.04
CA GLY A 231 -8.91 17.52 -28.54
C GLY A 231 -9.40 18.86 -28.06
N ASP A 232 -10.02 19.63 -28.94
CA ASP A 232 -10.77 20.82 -28.55
C ASP A 232 -11.89 20.41 -27.58
N VAL A 233 -11.59 20.48 -26.28
CA VAL A 233 -12.58 20.30 -25.23
C VAL A 233 -13.35 21.61 -25.15
N ALA A 234 -14.52 21.63 -25.77
CA ALA A 234 -15.59 22.55 -25.40
C ALA A 234 -15.67 22.59 -23.87
N PRO A 235 -15.81 23.76 -23.23
CA PRO A 235 -15.67 23.90 -21.78
C PRO A 235 -16.48 22.81 -21.12
N ALA A 236 -15.78 21.89 -20.45
CA ALA A 236 -16.40 20.83 -19.70
C ALA A 236 -17.37 21.53 -18.77
N GLN A 237 -18.66 21.24 -18.93
CA GLN A 237 -19.60 21.51 -17.85
C GLN A 237 -18.99 20.84 -16.63
N GLU A 238 -18.72 21.66 -15.60
CA GLU A 238 -18.32 21.20 -14.29
C GLU A 238 -19.37 20.20 -13.82
N HIS A 239 -19.15 18.91 -14.15
CA HIS A 239 -19.67 17.86 -13.31
C HIS A 239 -18.88 17.97 -12.03
N GLN A 240 -19.49 18.67 -11.07
CA GLN A 240 -19.25 18.50 -9.65
C GLN A 240 -19.23 16.99 -9.41
N ASP A 241 -18.03 16.43 -9.38
CA ASP A 241 -17.80 15.17 -8.71
C ASP A 241 -18.04 15.49 -7.24
N ASP A 242 -19.19 15.03 -6.74
CA ASP A 242 -19.64 15.07 -5.36
C ASP A 242 -18.73 14.18 -4.47
N GLY A 243 -17.41 14.26 -4.67
CA GLY A 243 -16.39 14.01 -3.65
C GLY A 243 -16.46 15.07 -2.54
N GLY A 244 -17.68 15.49 -2.20
CA GLY A 244 -17.99 16.27 -1.03
C GLY A 244 -17.33 15.59 0.15
N PHE A 245 -16.39 16.30 0.74
CA PHE A 245 -16.09 16.13 2.14
C PHE A 245 -17.44 16.34 2.84
N VAL A 246 -18.15 15.25 3.13
CA VAL A 246 -19.15 15.29 4.19
C VAL A 246 -18.30 15.52 5.41
N GLN A 247 -18.23 16.78 5.85
CA GLN A 247 -17.89 17.08 7.22
C GLN A 247 -18.97 16.37 8.02
N LEU A 248 -18.67 15.12 8.41
CA LEU A 248 -19.55 14.31 9.24
C LEU A 248 -19.91 15.22 10.40
N SER A 249 -21.20 15.51 10.53
CA SER A 249 -21.70 16.28 11.65
C SER A 249 -21.28 15.56 12.95
N GLU A 250 -21.22 16.25 14.08
CA GLU A 250 -20.96 15.56 15.36
C GLU A 250 -21.99 14.43 15.61
N GLU A 251 -23.16 14.47 14.98
CA GLU A 251 -24.16 13.38 14.93
C GLU A 251 -23.73 12.19 14.06
N ASP A 252 -23.11 12.41 12.90
CA ASP A 252 -22.63 11.31 12.02
C ASP A 252 -21.39 10.59 12.58
N ILE A 253 -20.55 11.30 13.35
CA ILE A 253 -19.40 10.72 14.07
C ILE A 253 -19.89 9.82 15.22
N ASN A 254 -21.03 10.15 15.83
CA ASN A 254 -21.62 9.41 16.95
C ASN A 254 -22.48 8.22 16.52
N THR A 255 -22.91 8.14 15.26
CA THR A 255 -23.76 7.07 14.74
C THR A 255 -22.99 6.00 13.94
N THR A 256 -21.74 6.25 13.55
CA THR A 256 -20.91 5.23 12.89
C THR A 256 -20.13 4.41 13.91
N PRO A 257 -20.14 3.06 13.84
CA PRO A 257 -19.36 2.24 14.73
C PRO A 257 -17.86 2.57 14.62
N GLN A 258 -17.21 2.74 15.76
CA GLN A 258 -15.78 3.08 15.81
C GLN A 258 -14.99 2.00 16.52
N ILE A 259 -13.95 1.50 15.83
CA ILE A 259 -12.98 0.59 16.42
C ILE A 259 -11.76 1.40 16.85
N SER A 260 -11.32 1.19 18.09
CA SER A 260 -10.15 1.83 18.67
C SER A 260 -9.36 0.84 19.50
N VAL A 261 -8.08 1.13 19.73
CA VAL A 261 -7.27 0.41 20.72
C VAL A 261 -7.06 1.33 21.92
N ARG A 262 -7.38 0.85 23.13
CA ARG A 262 -7.14 1.56 24.40
C ARG A 262 -6.57 0.57 25.41
N ASP A 263 -5.46 0.94 26.04
CA ASP A 263 -4.73 0.09 26.98
C ASP A 263 -4.40 -1.31 26.43
N GLY A 264 -4.05 -1.37 25.14
CA GLY A 264 -3.75 -2.63 24.45
C GLY A 264 -4.97 -3.50 24.18
N LYS A 265 -6.20 -3.01 24.34
CA LYS A 265 -7.44 -3.75 24.10
C LYS A 265 -8.22 -3.10 22.96
N LEU A 266 -8.88 -3.92 22.13
CA LEU A 266 -9.78 -3.42 21.10
C LEU A 266 -11.15 -3.09 21.69
N TRP A 267 -11.63 -1.90 21.36
CA TRP A 267 -12.93 -1.39 21.76
C TRP A 267 -13.75 -1.05 20.53
N LEU A 268 -15.02 -1.43 20.57
CA LEU A 268 -16.06 -1.02 19.63
C LEU A 268 -16.98 -0.03 20.35
N ARG A 269 -17.11 1.17 19.80
CA ARG A 269 -18.28 2.02 20.06
C ARG A 269 -19.32 1.70 19.00
N ASP A 270 -20.52 1.30 19.39
CA ASP A 270 -21.62 1.04 18.46
C ASP A 270 -22.37 2.33 18.07
N GLU A 271 -23.40 2.19 17.23
CA GLU A 271 -24.22 3.31 16.72
C GLU A 271 -24.99 4.06 17.82
N GLN A 272 -25.10 3.46 19.02
CA GLN A 272 -25.78 4.03 20.18
C GLN A 272 -24.77 4.73 21.12
N GLY A 273 -23.49 4.75 20.75
CA GLY A 273 -22.41 5.28 21.57
C GLY A 273 -21.98 4.35 22.70
N ILE A 274 -22.49 3.12 22.74
CA ILE A 274 -22.14 2.14 23.77
C ILE A 274 -20.81 1.53 23.42
N GLU A 275 -19.89 1.56 24.38
CA GLU A 275 -18.55 1.00 24.23
C GLU A 275 -18.50 -0.42 24.78
N SER A 276 -18.02 -1.35 23.97
CA SER A 276 -17.80 -2.75 24.33
C SER A 276 -16.38 -3.18 23.93
N GLN A 277 -15.76 -4.02 24.75
CA GLN A 277 -14.46 -4.59 24.43
C GLN A 277 -14.66 -5.77 23.46
N LEU A 278 -13.97 -5.74 22.32
CA LEU A 278 -14.10 -6.77 21.27
C LEU A 278 -13.30 -8.05 21.55
N ILE A 279 -12.37 -8.01 22.52
CA ILE A 279 -11.50 -9.14 22.86
C ILE A 279 -11.94 -9.71 24.22
N GLU A 280 -12.80 -10.72 24.20
CA GLU A 280 -12.64 -11.85 25.12
C GLU A 280 -11.78 -12.87 24.37
N ALA A 281 -10.50 -12.97 24.74
CA ALA A 281 -9.66 -14.04 24.24
C ALA A 281 -10.26 -15.36 24.75
N ASN A 282 -10.54 -16.31 23.86
CA ASN A 282 -10.79 -17.72 24.20
C ASN A 282 -9.54 -18.42 24.79
N SER A 283 -8.66 -17.69 25.45
CA SER A 283 -7.47 -18.20 26.11
C SER A 283 -7.28 -17.42 27.40
N SER A 284 -6.93 -18.12 28.47
CA SER A 284 -6.66 -17.62 29.82
C SER A 284 -5.44 -16.67 29.92
N GLU A 285 -5.05 -15.99 28.84
CA GLU A 285 -3.82 -15.21 28.69
C GLU A 285 -4.13 -13.82 28.11
N GLU A 286 -3.49 -12.78 28.66
CA GLU A 286 -3.71 -11.38 28.28
C GLU A 286 -3.19 -11.11 26.86
N SER A 287 -4.10 -10.79 25.93
CA SER A 287 -3.75 -10.36 24.57
C SER A 287 -3.59 -8.84 24.52
N HIS A 288 -2.46 -8.37 23.97
CA HIS A 288 -2.17 -6.95 23.77
C HIS A 288 -2.21 -6.58 22.29
N CYS A 289 -3.08 -5.65 21.92
CA CYS A 289 -3.16 -5.09 20.59
C CYS A 289 -2.36 -3.79 20.49
N SER A 290 -1.65 -3.63 19.38
CA SER A 290 -1.00 -2.39 19.04
C SER A 290 -2.03 -1.39 18.51
N ASP A 291 -2.09 -0.21 19.11
CA ASP A 291 -2.83 0.95 18.59
C ASP A 291 -2.19 1.52 17.31
N GLU A 292 -0.94 1.13 17.04
CA GLU A 292 -0.14 1.59 15.92
C GLU A 292 -0.46 0.89 14.59
N ILE A 293 -1.11 -0.28 14.65
CA ILE A 293 -1.35 -1.15 13.50
C ILE A 293 -2.83 -1.57 13.50
N LEU A 294 -3.69 -0.58 13.29
CA LEU A 294 -5.14 -0.74 13.16
C LEU A 294 -5.61 -0.21 11.79
N TYR A 295 -5.88 -1.12 10.87
CA TYR A 295 -6.38 -0.80 9.53
C TYR A 295 -7.90 -0.85 9.48
N LEU A 296 -8.55 0.31 9.49
CA LEU A 296 -9.99 0.41 9.27
C LEU A 296 -10.33 0.23 7.79
N CYS A 297 -11.42 -0.47 7.50
CA CYS A 297 -12.00 -0.44 6.16
C CYS A 297 -12.60 0.95 5.85
N PRO A 298 -12.81 1.31 4.56
CA PRO A 298 -13.28 2.64 4.18
C PRO A 298 -14.60 3.07 4.85
N ASN A 299 -15.53 2.13 5.04
CA ASN A 299 -16.81 2.36 5.73
C ASN A 299 -16.75 2.11 7.25
N LYS A 300 -15.56 1.87 7.81
CA LYS A 300 -15.28 1.64 9.24
C LYS A 300 -16.02 0.46 9.90
N ALA A 301 -16.73 -0.36 9.13
CA ALA A 301 -17.45 -1.54 9.62
C ALA A 301 -16.53 -2.67 10.12
N PHE A 302 -15.28 -2.72 9.64
CA PHE A 302 -14.30 -3.75 9.94
C PHE A 302 -12.92 -3.12 10.17
N ALA A 303 -12.09 -3.86 10.90
CA ALA A 303 -10.70 -3.50 11.09
C ALA A 303 -9.79 -4.74 11.04
N VAL A 304 -8.57 -4.54 10.57
CA VAL A 304 -7.46 -5.47 10.80
C VAL A 304 -6.59 -4.86 11.89
N ALA A 305 -6.49 -5.56 13.03
CA ALA A 305 -5.71 -5.13 14.18
C ALA A 305 -4.57 -6.12 14.44
N TRP A 306 -3.41 -5.60 14.82
CA TRP A 306 -2.28 -6.43 15.23
C TRP A 306 -2.30 -6.67 16.74
N CYS A 307 -2.34 -7.93 17.15
CA CYS A 307 -2.31 -8.32 18.56
C CYS A 307 -1.26 -9.39 18.82
N PHE A 308 -0.59 -9.31 19.96
CA PHE A 308 0.45 -10.22 20.41
C PHE A 308 0.12 -10.73 21.81
N GLN A 309 0.53 -11.97 22.08
CA GLN A 309 0.45 -12.59 23.39
C GLN A 309 1.78 -12.35 24.10
N GLN A 310 1.75 -11.95 25.38
CA GLN A 310 2.92 -11.88 26.25
C GLN A 310 3.02 -13.12 27.12
#